data_AF-A0A2D7REE4-F1
#
_entry.id   AF-A0A2D7REE4-F1
#
_cell.length_a   1.000
_cell.length_b   1.000
_cell.length_c   1.000
_cell.angle_alpha   90.00
_cell.angle_beta   90.00
_cell.angle_gamma   90.00
#
_symmetry.space_group_name_H-M   'P 1'
#
loop_
_entity.id
_entity.type
_entity.pdbx_description
1 polymer ?
#
loop_
_entity_poly.entity_id
_entity_poly.type
_entity_poly.pdbx_seq_one_letter_code
_entity_poly.pdbx_strand_id
1 'polypeptide(L)'
;MGTDYTYLSTLRIFTNGHIVKRINCVEHHLSRRKRKKLPSIKILEKDSANIIYSITSTHSWGIKIHYNNISFWASLFFIFGSLLFSLGALFSMLEFEMSIGLVYFYGSIFFTIGAYLQFLETINRIDCSHSKYIYLFRFLPYSTSYISTLSQLCGAILFNFNTWFSMTNFSNLYSKNAYIWSPDFIGSLLFMVSAIFLLLESYHEKIKIRPSYLPWWIIWVNFWGCVMFLFSSFFSIYLPISLLYSRLESLIASGSLLIGSLLFLLSSYLLCIELNEESIQLKKLSNI
;
A
#
# COMPACT_ATOMS: atom_id res chain seq x y z
N MET A 1 18.80 -24.78 -4.04
CA MET A 1 17.63 -25.60 -3.69
C MET A 1 16.42 -24.75 -4.03
N GLY A 2 15.78 -25.05 -5.16
CA GLY A 2 14.60 -24.32 -5.62
C GLY A 2 13.43 -24.67 -4.71
N THR A 3 12.75 -23.66 -4.19
CA THR A 3 11.48 -23.84 -3.48
C THR A 3 10.39 -24.02 -4.54
N ASP A 4 9.97 -25.26 -4.76
CA ASP A 4 8.79 -25.56 -5.57
C ASP A 4 7.54 -25.06 -4.83
N TYR A 5 6.84 -24.09 -5.42
CA TYR A 5 5.60 -23.56 -4.87
C TYR A 5 4.42 -24.38 -5.39
N THR A 6 3.66 -25.01 -4.50
CA THR A 6 2.38 -25.66 -4.79
C THR A 6 1.24 -24.65 -4.73
N TYR A 7 0.53 -24.46 -5.84
CA TYR A 7 -0.63 -23.54 -5.93
C TYR A 7 -1.92 -24.28 -5.60
N LEU A 8 -2.70 -23.76 -4.63
CA LEU A 8 -3.96 -24.37 -4.20
C LEU A 8 -5.21 -23.77 -4.89
N SER A 9 -5.13 -22.54 -5.43
CA SER A 9 -6.22 -21.92 -6.19
C SER A 9 -5.72 -20.75 -7.07
N THR A 10 -6.26 -20.62 -8.29
CA THR A 10 -5.94 -19.50 -9.21
C THR A 10 -7.16 -19.07 -10.02
N LEU A 11 -7.41 -17.77 -10.13
CA LEU A 11 -8.39 -17.17 -11.05
C LEU A 11 -7.66 -16.31 -12.09
N ARG A 12 -7.97 -16.51 -13.38
CA ARG A 12 -7.29 -15.86 -14.51
C ARG A 12 -8.30 -15.18 -15.44
N ILE A 13 -7.93 -14.05 -16.03
CA ILE A 13 -8.69 -13.42 -17.12
C ILE A 13 -7.83 -13.40 -18.39
N PHE A 14 -8.45 -13.73 -19.53
CA PHE A 14 -7.83 -13.70 -20.85
C PHE A 14 -7.80 -12.25 -21.37
N THR A 15 -6.63 -11.68 -21.61
CA THR A 15 -6.52 -10.38 -22.27
C THR A 15 -6.35 -10.59 -23.78
N ASN A 16 -7.34 -10.18 -24.57
CA ASN A 16 -7.35 -10.29 -26.04
C ASN A 16 -6.55 -9.14 -26.72
N GLY A 17 -5.47 -8.69 -26.10
CA GLY A 17 -4.67 -7.55 -26.54
C GLY A 17 -3.38 -7.98 -27.24
N HIS A 18 -3.05 -7.32 -28.35
CA HIS A 18 -1.84 -7.52 -29.13
C HIS A 18 -0.60 -7.73 -28.25
N ILE A 19 0.15 -8.80 -28.54
CA ILE A 19 1.41 -9.15 -27.87
C ILE A 19 2.45 -8.08 -28.21
N VAL A 20 2.60 -7.07 -27.37
CA VAL A 20 3.81 -6.25 -27.36
C VAL A 20 4.88 -7.05 -26.63
N LYS A 21 5.76 -7.71 -27.40
CA LYS A 21 6.97 -8.35 -26.86
C LYS A 21 7.78 -7.28 -26.12
N ARG A 22 7.81 -7.34 -24.79
CA ARG A 22 8.76 -6.58 -23.98
C ARG A 22 9.89 -7.53 -23.61
N ILE A 23 10.95 -7.54 -24.42
CA ILE A 23 12.22 -8.20 -24.07
C ILE A 23 13.12 -7.10 -23.52
N ASN A 24 13.02 -6.81 -22.22
CA ASN A 24 14.01 -5.99 -21.53
C ASN A 24 14.54 -6.78 -20.33
N CYS A 25 15.49 -7.68 -20.57
CA CYS A 25 16.43 -8.10 -19.54
C CYS A 25 17.41 -6.94 -19.32
N VAL A 26 17.18 -6.14 -18.29
CA VAL A 26 18.12 -5.10 -17.85
C VAL A 26 19.38 -5.79 -17.32
N GLU A 27 20.54 -5.49 -17.90
CA GLU A 27 21.82 -5.84 -17.30
C GLU A 27 22.01 -5.05 -16.00
N HIS A 28 21.67 -5.67 -14.87
CA HIS A 28 22.09 -5.14 -13.59
C HIS A 28 23.59 -5.41 -13.38
N HIS A 29 24.38 -4.34 -13.38
CA HIS A 29 25.69 -4.33 -12.75
C HIS A 29 25.54 -4.43 -11.23
N LEU A 30 25.17 -5.62 -10.73
CA LEU A 30 25.28 -5.93 -9.31
C LEU A 30 26.77 -5.85 -8.94
N SER A 31 27.11 -4.87 -8.10
CA SER A 31 28.43 -4.65 -7.47
C SER A 31 29.05 -5.93 -6.87
N ARG A 32 28.23 -6.97 -6.64
CA ARG A 32 28.59 -8.30 -6.16
C ARG A 32 29.44 -9.14 -7.12
N ARG A 33 29.27 -9.05 -8.45
CA ARG A 33 30.05 -9.84 -9.43
C ARG A 33 31.41 -9.22 -9.76
N LYS A 34 31.47 -7.88 -9.86
CA LYS A 34 32.73 -7.13 -10.05
C LYS A 34 33.68 -7.36 -8.86
N ARG A 35 33.14 -7.49 -7.64
CA ARG A 35 33.89 -7.83 -6.42
C ARG A 35 34.41 -9.28 -6.39
N LYS A 36 33.86 -10.20 -7.20
CA LYS A 36 34.23 -11.62 -7.24
C LYS A 36 34.94 -12.08 -8.54
N LYS A 37 35.29 -11.16 -9.45
CA LYS A 37 35.96 -11.45 -10.76
C LYS A 37 35.32 -12.60 -11.56
N LEU A 38 33.99 -12.69 -11.58
CA LEU A 38 33.27 -13.69 -12.39
C LEU A 38 33.01 -13.16 -13.81
N PRO A 39 33.00 -14.02 -14.85
CA PRO A 39 32.76 -13.60 -16.23
C PRO A 39 31.35 -13.05 -16.44
N SER A 40 31.23 -12.08 -17.35
CA SER A 40 29.98 -11.45 -17.76
C SER A 40 29.09 -12.42 -18.52
N ILE A 41 27.80 -12.46 -18.19
CA ILE A 41 26.79 -13.17 -18.99
C ILE A 41 26.26 -12.19 -20.02
N LYS A 42 26.38 -12.49 -21.31
CA LYS A 42 25.75 -11.72 -22.39
C LYS A 42 24.27 -12.09 -22.49
N ILE A 43 23.38 -11.11 -22.54
CA ILE A 43 21.98 -11.30 -22.94
C ILE A 43 21.71 -10.42 -24.15
N LEU A 44 21.15 -11.02 -25.21
CA LEU A 44 20.97 -10.41 -26.52
C LEU A 44 19.90 -9.31 -26.49
N GLU A 45 20.33 -8.11 -26.83
CA GLU A 45 19.56 -6.90 -27.07
C GLU A 45 18.93 -6.93 -28.48
N LYS A 46 17.61 -6.78 -28.58
CA LYS A 46 16.96 -6.21 -29.78
C LYS A 46 15.50 -5.82 -29.54
N ASP A 47 15.28 -4.50 -29.54
CA ASP A 47 14.24 -3.77 -30.28
C ASP A 47 13.78 -2.51 -29.52
N SER A 48 14.74 -1.61 -29.37
CA SER A 48 14.59 -0.18 -29.12
C SER A 48 14.03 0.53 -30.36
N ALA A 49 12.76 0.29 -30.72
CA ALA A 49 12.07 1.08 -31.74
C ALA A 49 10.54 0.97 -31.63
N ASN A 50 9.94 1.65 -30.65
CA ASN A 50 8.64 2.29 -30.82
C ASN A 50 8.49 3.41 -29.78
N ILE A 51 9.20 4.49 -30.12
CA ILE A 51 9.03 5.84 -29.63
C ILE A 51 7.69 6.35 -30.17
N ILE A 52 6.69 6.48 -29.32
CA ILE A 52 5.69 7.55 -29.43
C ILE A 52 5.77 8.34 -28.14
N TYR A 53 6.62 9.38 -28.15
CA TYR A 53 6.50 10.50 -27.23
C TYR A 53 5.32 11.35 -27.69
N SER A 54 4.39 11.65 -26.80
CA SER A 54 4.23 13.02 -26.28
C SER A 54 2.87 13.13 -25.58
N ILE A 55 2.88 13.27 -24.27
CA ILE A 55 1.97 14.23 -23.63
C ILE A 55 2.84 15.00 -22.64
N THR A 56 2.96 16.29 -22.91
CA THR A 56 3.54 17.33 -22.08
C THR A 56 3.10 17.17 -20.62
N SER A 57 3.99 16.66 -19.76
CA SER A 57 3.70 16.58 -18.32
C SER A 57 3.95 17.95 -17.71
N THR A 58 2.87 18.71 -17.52
CA THR A 58 2.85 19.91 -16.70
C THR A 58 3.35 19.58 -15.29
N HIS A 59 4.48 20.18 -14.93
CA HIS A 59 5.05 20.10 -13.59
C HIS A 59 4.10 20.74 -12.59
N SER A 60 3.63 19.97 -11.61
CA SER A 60 3.05 20.51 -10.38
C SER A 60 3.38 19.50 -9.26
N TRP A 61 4.05 19.97 -8.19
CA TRP A 61 4.41 19.18 -6.99
C TRP A 61 5.45 18.06 -7.13
N GLY A 62 6.22 18.01 -8.23
CA GLY A 62 7.30 17.01 -8.37
C GLY A 62 6.84 15.59 -8.71
N ILE A 63 5.54 15.40 -9.00
CA ILE A 63 4.95 14.12 -9.40
C ILE A 63 4.96 13.99 -10.93
N LYS A 64 5.61 12.94 -11.46
CA LYS A 64 5.43 12.53 -12.86
C LYS A 64 4.38 11.44 -12.95
N ILE A 65 3.53 11.53 -13.97
CA ILE A 65 2.46 10.54 -14.17
C ILE A 65 3.04 9.30 -14.84
N HIS A 66 2.83 8.13 -14.23
CA HIS A 66 3.24 6.83 -14.77
C HIS A 66 2.02 5.97 -15.07
N TYR A 67 1.32 6.25 -16.18
CA TYR A 67 0.07 5.56 -16.55
C TYR A 67 0.17 4.03 -16.58
N ASN A 68 1.32 3.49 -16.97
CA ASN A 68 1.55 2.05 -17.12
C ASN A 68 2.12 1.38 -15.85
N ASN A 69 2.25 2.11 -14.74
CA ASN A 69 2.79 1.58 -13.50
C ASN A 69 1.66 1.42 -12.46
N ILE A 70 1.38 0.18 -12.06
CA ILE A 70 0.36 -0.12 -11.06
C ILE A 70 0.70 0.49 -9.69
N SER A 71 1.98 0.56 -9.32
CA SER A 71 2.44 1.15 -8.06
C SER A 71 2.16 2.65 -7.99
N PHE A 72 2.17 3.34 -9.13
CA PHE A 72 1.82 4.77 -9.22
C PHE A 72 0.32 4.99 -8.96
N TRP A 73 -0.53 4.16 -9.55
CA TRP A 73 -1.96 4.23 -9.27
C TRP A 73 -2.25 3.86 -7.81
N ALA A 74 -1.62 2.80 -7.30
CA ALA A 74 -1.75 2.41 -5.91
C ALA A 74 -1.38 3.57 -4.96
N SER A 75 -0.25 4.24 -5.18
CA SER A 75 0.18 5.38 -4.36
C SER A 75 -0.80 6.55 -4.42
N LEU A 76 -1.35 6.86 -5.61
CA LEU A 76 -2.36 7.90 -5.78
C LEU A 76 -3.66 7.58 -4.99
N PHE A 77 -4.13 6.34 -5.07
CA PHE A 77 -5.30 5.87 -4.33
C PHE A 77 -5.07 5.93 -2.81
N PHE A 78 -3.89 5.56 -2.33
CA PHE A 78 -3.56 5.74 -0.92
C PHE A 78 -3.46 7.21 -0.50
N ILE A 79 -2.91 8.10 -1.34
CA ILE A 79 -2.89 9.55 -1.08
C ILE A 79 -4.32 10.07 -0.89
N PHE A 80 -5.24 9.77 -1.81
CA PHE A 80 -6.62 10.23 -1.69
C PHE A 80 -7.34 9.62 -0.48
N GLY A 81 -7.15 8.32 -0.23
CA GLY A 81 -7.74 7.65 0.93
C GLY A 81 -7.26 8.26 2.24
N SER A 82 -5.94 8.36 2.43
CA SER A 82 -5.33 8.90 3.65
C SER A 82 -5.62 10.39 3.87
N LEU A 83 -5.74 11.19 2.80
CA LEU A 83 -6.18 12.58 2.88
C LEU A 83 -7.62 12.68 3.40
N LEU A 84 -8.54 11.86 2.89
CA LEU A 84 -9.92 11.83 3.35
C LEU A 84 -10.04 11.36 4.81
N PHE A 85 -9.28 10.33 5.22
CA PHE A 85 -9.20 9.93 6.63
C PHE A 85 -8.69 11.07 7.52
N SER A 86 -7.67 11.81 7.07
CA SER A 86 -7.13 12.96 7.82
C SER A 86 -8.17 14.07 7.96
N LEU A 87 -8.90 14.38 6.88
CA LEU A 87 -10.00 15.35 6.93
C LEU A 87 -11.14 14.88 7.84
N GLY A 88 -11.52 13.61 7.77
CA GLY A 88 -12.54 13.03 8.65
C GLY A 88 -12.16 13.15 10.13
N ALA A 89 -10.90 12.86 10.46
CA ALA A 89 -10.41 12.94 11.84
C ALA A 89 -10.36 14.40 12.33
N LEU A 90 -9.86 15.30 11.50
CA LEU A 90 -9.84 16.74 11.78
C LEU A 90 -11.26 17.28 11.99
N PHE A 91 -12.20 16.92 11.10
CA PHE A 91 -13.58 17.40 11.20
C PHE A 91 -14.31 16.84 12.41
N SER A 92 -14.03 15.59 12.80
CA SER A 92 -14.55 15.00 14.04
C SER A 92 -14.06 15.73 15.28
N MET A 93 -12.80 16.17 15.30
CA MET A 93 -12.23 16.91 16.43
C MET A 93 -12.75 18.36 16.51
N LEU A 94 -13.09 18.95 15.37
CA LEU A 94 -13.61 20.32 15.26
C LEU A 94 -15.14 20.40 15.32
N GLU A 95 -15.83 19.27 15.52
CA GLU A 95 -17.29 19.17 15.65
C GLU A 95 -18.06 19.80 14.46
N PHE A 96 -17.55 19.64 13.23
CA PHE A 96 -18.23 20.14 12.02
C PHE A 96 -19.55 19.40 11.75
N GLU A 97 -20.60 20.13 11.36
CA GLU A 97 -21.94 19.58 11.02
C GLU A 97 -22.02 18.84 9.66
N MET A 98 -20.89 18.59 9.00
CA MET A 98 -20.85 17.84 7.75
C MET A 98 -21.10 16.34 8.01
N SER A 99 -21.53 15.59 6.99
CA SER A 99 -21.59 14.13 7.03
C SER A 99 -20.19 13.49 7.07
N ILE A 100 -19.49 13.61 8.21
CA ILE A 100 -18.12 13.10 8.43
C ILE A 100 -18.00 11.61 8.10
N GLY A 101 -19.05 10.83 8.37
CA GLY A 101 -19.09 9.40 8.02
C GLY A 101 -18.91 9.14 6.52
N LEU A 102 -19.45 10.01 5.64
CA LEU A 102 -19.25 9.89 4.19
C LEU A 102 -17.79 10.16 3.80
N VAL A 103 -17.13 11.12 4.45
CA VAL A 103 -15.72 11.44 4.20
C VAL A 103 -14.85 10.22 4.50
N TYR A 104 -15.07 9.57 5.64
CA TYR A 104 -14.37 8.34 5.99
C TYR A 104 -14.69 7.18 5.05
N PHE A 105 -15.97 7.00 4.68
CA PHE A 105 -16.39 5.92 3.80
C PHE A 105 -15.79 6.03 2.39
N TYR A 106 -15.77 7.22 1.79
CA TYR A 106 -15.06 7.41 0.53
C TYR A 106 -13.55 7.22 0.70
N GLY A 107 -12.99 7.69 1.82
CA GLY A 107 -11.60 7.45 2.18
C GLY A 107 -11.24 5.95 2.21
N SER A 108 -12.09 5.11 2.82
CA SER A 108 -11.87 3.66 2.89
C SER A 108 -11.94 3.00 1.52
N ILE A 109 -12.84 3.45 0.64
CA ILE A 109 -12.92 2.95 -0.74
C ILE A 109 -11.62 3.22 -1.50
N PHE A 110 -11.13 4.47 -1.51
CA PHE A 110 -9.87 4.81 -2.17
C PHE A 110 -8.70 3.99 -1.62
N PHE A 111 -8.60 3.88 -0.30
CA PHE A 111 -7.55 3.11 0.36
C PHE A 111 -7.61 1.62 -0.01
N THR A 112 -8.81 1.06 -0.13
CA THR A 112 -9.04 -0.35 -0.50
C THR A 112 -8.67 -0.62 -1.95
N ILE A 113 -8.96 0.32 -2.86
CA ILE A 113 -8.50 0.23 -4.25
C ILE A 113 -6.97 0.23 -4.30
N GLY A 114 -6.32 1.13 -3.56
CA GLY A 114 -4.85 1.16 -3.44
C GLY A 114 -4.27 -0.16 -2.93
N ALA A 115 -4.85 -0.72 -1.86
CA ALA A 115 -4.43 -2.00 -1.28
C ALA A 115 -4.63 -3.17 -2.26
N TYR A 116 -5.72 -3.16 -3.01
CA TYR A 116 -5.98 -4.17 -4.04
C TYR A 116 -4.96 -4.08 -5.19
N LEU A 117 -4.59 -2.87 -5.63
CA LEU A 117 -3.57 -2.68 -6.66
C LEU A 117 -2.18 -3.16 -6.19
N GLN A 118 -1.79 -2.90 -4.93
CA GLN A 118 -0.55 -3.47 -4.36
C GLN A 118 -0.58 -4.99 -4.28
N PHE A 119 -1.72 -5.57 -3.91
CA PHE A 119 -1.91 -7.02 -3.91
C PHE A 119 -1.78 -7.60 -5.33
N LEU A 120 -2.43 -6.97 -6.32
CA LEU A 120 -2.32 -7.35 -7.73
C LEU A 120 -0.89 -7.26 -8.23
N GLU A 121 -0.15 -6.21 -7.88
CA GLU A 121 1.27 -6.10 -8.22
C GLU A 121 2.06 -7.29 -7.67
N THR A 122 1.86 -7.60 -6.39
CA THR A 122 2.57 -8.67 -5.69
C THR A 122 2.33 -10.04 -6.31
N ILE A 123 1.08 -10.41 -6.60
CA ILE A 123 0.75 -11.72 -7.15
C ILE A 123 1.19 -11.92 -8.60
N ASN A 124 1.42 -10.81 -9.32
CA ASN A 124 1.87 -10.81 -10.71
C ASN A 124 3.39 -10.56 -10.87
N ARG A 125 4.12 -10.21 -9.79
CA ARG A 125 5.56 -9.90 -9.81
C ARG A 125 6.47 -11.11 -10.04
N ILE A 126 5.97 -12.32 -9.78
CA ILE A 126 6.78 -13.55 -9.70
C ILE A 126 7.09 -14.16 -11.08
N ASP A 127 6.29 -13.86 -12.10
CA ASP A 127 6.46 -14.48 -13.41
C ASP A 127 7.26 -13.54 -14.35
N CYS A 128 8.60 -13.63 -14.30
CA CYS A 128 9.48 -13.19 -15.40
C CYS A 128 9.30 -14.04 -16.68
N SER A 129 8.49 -15.11 -16.59
CA SER A 129 8.02 -15.92 -17.71
C SER A 129 6.86 -15.19 -18.39
N HIS A 130 6.90 -15.11 -19.72
CA HIS A 130 5.91 -14.50 -20.61
C HIS A 130 4.48 -15.08 -20.44
N SER A 131 3.85 -14.88 -19.29
CA SER A 131 2.47 -15.26 -19.05
C SER A 131 1.57 -14.29 -19.82
N LYS A 132 0.76 -14.85 -20.71
CA LYS A 132 -0.29 -14.13 -21.45
C LYS A 132 -1.48 -13.74 -20.56
N TYR A 133 -1.39 -13.99 -19.26
CA TYR A 133 -2.49 -13.91 -18.31
C TYR A 133 -2.11 -13.01 -17.14
N ILE A 134 -3.07 -12.15 -16.76
CA ILE A 134 -3.03 -11.40 -15.50
C ILE A 134 -3.78 -12.23 -14.45
N TYR A 135 -3.14 -12.46 -13.32
CA TYR A 135 -3.78 -13.09 -12.16
C TYR A 135 -4.54 -12.03 -11.39
N LEU A 136 -5.84 -12.26 -11.16
CA LEU A 136 -6.63 -11.44 -10.24
C LEU A 136 -6.57 -11.98 -8.80
N PHE A 137 -6.27 -13.27 -8.66
CA PHE A 137 -6.07 -13.92 -7.39
C PHE A 137 -5.14 -15.12 -7.56
N ARG A 138 -4.12 -15.21 -6.69
CA ARG A 138 -3.15 -16.31 -6.66
C ARG A 138 -2.71 -16.52 -5.22
N PHE A 139 -2.76 -17.76 -4.74
CA PHE A 139 -2.33 -18.10 -3.39
C PHE A 139 -0.80 -18.29 -3.33
N LEU A 140 -0.10 -17.48 -2.52
CA LEU A 140 1.37 -17.47 -2.37
C LEU A 140 1.79 -17.41 -0.89
N PRO A 141 1.41 -18.40 -0.05
CA PRO A 141 1.49 -18.29 1.41
C PRO A 141 2.91 -18.16 1.98
N TYR A 142 3.93 -18.53 1.20
CA TYR A 142 5.33 -18.49 1.63
C TYR A 142 6.03 -17.17 1.27
N SER A 143 5.37 -16.25 0.57
CA SER A 143 5.91 -14.92 0.25
C SER A 143 5.55 -13.92 1.34
N THR A 144 6.56 -13.24 1.89
CA THR A 144 6.37 -12.16 2.87
C THR A 144 5.55 -11.02 2.27
N SER A 145 5.82 -10.66 1.01
CA SER A 145 5.09 -9.61 0.28
C SER A 145 3.62 -9.97 0.09
N TYR A 146 3.34 -11.26 -0.17
CA TYR A 146 1.97 -11.76 -0.30
C TYR A 146 1.19 -11.63 1.01
N ILE A 147 1.78 -12.09 2.13
CA ILE A 147 1.12 -11.95 3.45
C ILE A 147 0.94 -10.47 3.80
N SER A 148 1.95 -9.63 3.52
CA SER A 148 1.88 -8.20 3.77
C SER A 148 0.74 -7.54 3.01
N THR A 149 0.66 -7.73 1.69
CA THR A 149 -0.37 -7.09 0.87
C THR A 149 -1.76 -7.70 1.05
N LEU A 150 -1.86 -8.99 1.34
CA LEU A 150 -3.15 -9.63 1.64
C LEU A 150 -3.72 -9.14 2.97
N SER A 151 -2.90 -9.07 4.02
CA SER A 151 -3.33 -8.54 5.32
C SER A 151 -3.75 -7.07 5.21
N GLN A 152 -3.01 -6.26 4.44
CA GLN A 152 -3.40 -4.88 4.12
C GLN A 152 -4.77 -4.82 3.45
N LEU A 153 -5.01 -5.64 2.43
CA LEU A 153 -6.29 -5.67 1.71
C LEU A 153 -7.44 -6.10 2.62
N CYS A 154 -7.26 -7.16 3.41
CA CYS A 154 -8.26 -7.62 4.37
C CYS A 154 -8.57 -6.54 5.43
N GLY A 155 -7.55 -5.84 5.93
CA GLY A 155 -7.72 -4.72 6.86
C GLY A 155 -8.52 -3.57 6.24
N ALA A 156 -8.22 -3.19 5.00
CA ALA A 156 -8.94 -2.16 4.28
C ALA A 156 -10.42 -2.53 4.06
N ILE A 157 -10.72 -3.79 3.74
CA ILE A 157 -12.11 -4.29 3.64
C ILE A 157 -12.86 -4.13 4.96
N LEU A 158 -12.25 -4.49 6.10
CA LEU A 158 -12.85 -4.30 7.42
C LEU A 158 -13.11 -2.82 7.74
N PHE A 159 -12.23 -1.92 7.33
CA PHE A 159 -12.46 -0.47 7.45
C PHE A 159 -13.66 0.02 6.62
N ASN A 160 -13.97 -0.58 5.46
CA ASN A 160 -15.22 -0.25 4.75
C ASN A 160 -16.46 -0.66 5.55
N PHE A 161 -16.43 -1.83 6.20
CA PHE A 161 -17.54 -2.23 7.08
C PHE A 161 -17.66 -1.27 8.26
N ASN A 162 -16.56 -0.95 8.95
CA ASN A 162 -16.56 0.03 10.05
C ASN A 162 -17.19 1.36 9.60
N THR A 163 -16.66 1.95 8.53
CA THR A 163 -17.05 3.31 8.09
C THR A 163 -18.45 3.35 7.50
N TRP A 164 -18.92 2.26 6.90
CA TRP A 164 -20.31 2.12 6.50
C TRP A 164 -21.25 2.07 7.71
N PHE A 165 -20.95 1.20 8.68
CA PHE A 165 -21.79 1.00 9.85
C PHE A 165 -21.70 2.15 10.85
N SER A 166 -20.64 2.96 10.84
CA SER A 166 -20.54 4.16 11.68
C SER A 166 -21.57 5.23 11.32
N MET A 167 -22.10 5.21 10.09
CA MET A 167 -23.22 6.06 9.66
C MET A 167 -24.59 5.53 10.13
N THR A 168 -24.64 4.33 10.71
CA THR A 168 -25.87 3.71 11.20
C THR A 168 -26.08 4.00 12.69
N ASN A 169 -27.30 4.40 13.05
CA ASN A 169 -27.66 4.66 14.44
C ASN A 169 -28.00 3.37 15.21
N PHE A 170 -26.98 2.70 15.75
CA PHE A 170 -27.19 1.58 16.67
C PHE A 170 -27.56 2.05 18.08
N SER A 171 -28.62 1.48 18.65
CA SER A 171 -29.07 1.77 20.02
C SER A 171 -28.32 0.97 21.10
N ASN A 172 -27.85 -0.25 20.77
CA ASN A 172 -27.19 -1.14 21.72
C ASN A 172 -25.66 -1.07 21.61
N LEU A 173 -24.99 -1.03 22.77
CA LEU A 173 -23.53 -1.11 22.90
C LEU A 173 -22.94 -2.35 22.19
N TYR A 174 -23.61 -3.49 22.31
CA TYR A 174 -23.16 -4.72 21.64
C TYR A 174 -23.06 -4.55 20.13
N SER A 175 -24.08 -3.96 19.50
CA SER A 175 -24.08 -3.72 18.05
C SER A 175 -23.03 -2.70 17.64
N LYS A 176 -22.82 -1.64 18.43
CA LYS A 176 -21.73 -0.67 18.18
C LYS A 176 -20.36 -1.37 18.22
N ASN A 177 -20.11 -2.19 19.24
CA ASN A 177 -18.83 -2.90 19.34
C ASN A 177 -18.66 -4.00 18.29
N ALA A 178 -19.74 -4.68 17.88
CA ALA A 178 -19.68 -5.75 16.89
C ALA A 178 -19.48 -5.22 15.45
N TYR A 179 -20.17 -4.14 15.08
CA TYR A 179 -20.18 -3.65 13.69
C TYR A 179 -19.25 -2.46 13.43
N ILE A 180 -18.91 -1.67 14.46
CA ILE A 180 -18.04 -0.50 14.32
C ILE A 180 -16.67 -0.82 14.90
N TRP A 181 -16.57 -1.09 16.21
CA TRP A 181 -15.27 -1.25 16.87
C TRP A 181 -14.53 -2.53 16.46
N SER A 182 -15.18 -3.69 16.39
CA SER A 182 -14.49 -4.95 16.07
C SER A 182 -13.82 -4.91 14.68
N PRO A 183 -14.49 -4.44 13.60
CA PRO A 183 -13.82 -4.26 12.31
C PRO A 183 -12.69 -3.22 12.33
N ASP A 184 -12.81 -2.13 13.10
CA ASP A 184 -11.75 -1.13 13.29
C ASP A 184 -10.49 -1.75 13.91
N PHE A 185 -10.67 -2.45 15.02
CA PHE A 185 -9.58 -3.02 15.80
C PHE A 185 -8.90 -4.18 15.05
N ILE A 186 -9.68 -5.11 14.49
CA ILE A 186 -9.15 -6.23 13.70
C ILE A 186 -8.49 -5.71 12.42
N GLY A 187 -9.09 -4.72 11.75
CA GLY A 187 -8.52 -4.09 10.57
C GLY A 187 -7.17 -3.43 10.86
N SER A 188 -7.08 -2.70 11.98
CA SER A 188 -5.84 -2.07 12.44
C SER A 188 -4.76 -3.09 12.82
N LEU A 189 -5.14 -4.22 13.43
CA LEU A 189 -4.22 -5.34 13.66
C LEU A 189 -3.69 -5.93 12.35
N LEU A 190 -4.53 -6.07 11.32
CA LEU A 190 -4.09 -6.56 10.01
C LEU A 190 -3.13 -5.58 9.31
N PHE A 191 -3.35 -4.28 9.42
CA PHE A 191 -2.38 -3.26 8.96
C PHE A 191 -1.05 -3.35 9.72
N MET A 192 -1.09 -3.63 11.03
CA MET A 192 0.12 -3.87 11.82
C MET A 192 0.88 -5.11 11.33
N VAL A 193 0.16 -6.22 11.11
CA VAL A 193 0.73 -7.45 10.52
C VAL A 193 1.37 -7.13 9.17
N SER A 194 0.67 -6.39 8.31
CA SER A 194 1.19 -5.99 7.00
C SER A 194 2.54 -5.24 7.11
N ALA A 195 2.61 -4.26 8.01
CA ALA A 195 3.81 -3.46 8.23
C ALA A 195 4.97 -4.28 8.81
N ILE A 196 4.70 -5.23 9.72
CA ILE A 196 5.71 -6.14 10.26
C ILE A 196 6.30 -7.01 9.14
N PHE A 197 5.49 -7.60 8.28
CA PHE A 197 5.98 -8.41 7.16
C PHE A 197 6.81 -7.58 6.16
N LEU A 198 6.42 -6.32 5.91
CA LEU A 198 7.17 -5.40 5.07
C LEU A 198 8.55 -5.05 5.68
N LEU A 199 8.62 -4.87 7.01
CA LEU A 199 9.88 -4.71 7.73
C LEU A 199 10.74 -5.98 7.61
N LEU A 200 10.17 -7.18 7.81
CA LEU A 200 10.90 -8.44 7.71
C LEU A 200 11.51 -8.66 6.32
N GLU A 201 10.76 -8.35 5.27
CA GLU A 201 11.25 -8.39 3.88
C GLU A 201 12.40 -7.42 3.62
N SER A 202 12.37 -6.26 4.28
CA SER A 202 13.42 -5.24 4.13
C SER A 202 14.71 -5.58 4.88
N TYR A 203 14.64 -6.44 5.90
CA TYR A 203 15.72 -6.72 6.85
C TYR A 203 16.21 -8.17 6.88
N HIS A 204 16.18 -8.89 5.75
CA HIS A 204 16.57 -10.31 5.62
C HIS A 204 17.88 -10.76 6.31
N GLU A 205 18.79 -9.88 6.72
CA GLU A 205 20.00 -10.28 7.45
C GLU A 205 20.32 -9.46 8.71
N LYS A 206 20.05 -8.14 8.76
CA LYS A 206 20.18 -7.27 9.97
C LYS A 206 19.35 -6.00 9.82
N ILE A 207 18.79 -5.48 10.93
CA ILE A 207 18.26 -4.11 10.99
C ILE A 207 19.44 -3.15 10.74
N LYS A 208 19.53 -2.61 9.53
CA LYS A 208 20.49 -1.57 9.17
C LYS A 208 19.71 -0.29 8.96
N ILE A 209 20.03 0.72 9.76
CA ILE A 209 19.51 2.08 9.59
C ILE A 209 20.07 2.60 8.26
N ARG A 210 19.18 2.91 7.29
CA ARG A 210 19.54 3.39 5.95
C ARG A 210 18.79 4.70 5.63
N PRO A 211 19.11 5.81 6.32
CA PRO A 211 18.35 7.05 6.21
C PRO A 211 18.51 7.72 4.83
N SER A 212 19.57 7.38 4.08
CA SER A 212 19.78 7.84 2.71
C SER A 212 18.98 7.05 1.66
N TYR A 213 18.27 5.99 2.05
CA TYR A 213 17.49 5.14 1.15
C TYR A 213 16.01 5.45 1.32
N LEU A 214 15.39 6.08 0.32
CA LEU A 214 14.00 6.54 0.39
C LEU A 214 13.00 5.43 0.80
N PRO A 215 13.12 4.17 0.33
CA PRO A 215 12.22 3.10 0.74
C PRO A 215 12.27 2.79 2.23
N TRP A 216 13.41 3.02 2.88
CA TRP A 216 13.53 2.88 4.34
C TRP A 216 12.54 3.80 5.06
N TRP A 217 12.42 5.06 4.61
CA TRP A 217 11.46 6.02 5.16
C TRP A 217 10.02 5.63 4.87
N ILE A 218 9.71 5.20 3.64
CA ILE A 218 8.37 4.74 3.26
C ILE A 218 7.89 3.65 4.24
N ILE A 219 8.72 2.64 4.48
CA ILE A 219 8.38 1.52 5.36
C ILE A 219 8.18 1.97 6.81
N TRP A 220 9.09 2.79 7.36
CA TRP A 220 8.99 3.22 8.76
C TRP A 220 7.86 4.20 9.02
N VAL A 221 7.64 5.14 8.10
CA VAL A 221 6.51 6.08 8.18
C VAL A 221 5.20 5.30 8.10
N ASN A 222 5.10 4.32 7.21
CA ASN A 222 3.94 3.43 7.14
C ASN A 222 3.72 2.64 8.45
N PHE A 223 4.80 2.07 9.00
CA PHE A 223 4.75 1.33 10.26
C PHE A 223 4.22 2.18 11.42
N TRP A 224 4.72 3.40 11.59
CA TRP A 224 4.22 4.31 12.61
C TRP A 224 2.78 4.76 12.35
N GLY A 225 2.37 4.87 11.08
CA GLY A 225 0.96 5.03 10.71
C GLY A 225 0.08 3.90 11.26
N CYS A 226 0.50 2.64 11.06
CA CYS A 226 -0.21 1.47 11.60
C CYS A 226 -0.26 1.46 13.14
N VAL A 227 0.82 1.87 13.82
CA VAL A 227 0.85 2.00 15.29
C VAL A 227 -0.21 2.99 15.77
N MET A 228 -0.28 4.17 15.14
CA MET A 228 -1.23 5.21 15.53
C MET A 228 -2.69 4.82 15.24
N PHE A 229 -2.95 4.11 14.13
CA PHE A 229 -4.28 3.54 13.84
C PHE A 229 -4.70 2.49 14.88
N LEU A 230 -3.80 1.56 15.22
CA LEU A 230 -4.08 0.56 16.24
C LEU A 230 -4.33 1.21 17.61
N PHE A 231 -3.52 2.21 17.96
CA PHE A 231 -3.70 2.98 19.18
C PHE A 231 -5.05 3.71 19.19
N SER A 232 -5.43 4.36 18.08
CA SER A 232 -6.77 4.96 17.92
C SER A 232 -7.88 3.95 18.19
N SER A 233 -7.82 2.77 17.54
CA SER A 233 -8.86 1.74 17.68
C SER A 233 -8.99 1.18 19.09
N PHE A 234 -7.90 1.22 19.88
CA PHE A 234 -7.93 0.80 21.27
C PHE A 234 -8.75 1.77 22.14
N PHE A 235 -8.62 3.08 21.88
CA PHE A 235 -9.35 4.14 22.59
C PHE A 235 -10.73 4.46 21.98
N SER A 236 -11.14 3.79 20.90
CA SER A 236 -12.45 3.96 20.26
C SER A 236 -13.50 2.95 20.73
N ILE A 237 -13.18 2.11 21.73
CA ILE A 237 -14.10 1.10 22.27
C ILE A 237 -15.32 1.73 22.93
N TYR A 238 -16.52 1.21 22.64
CA TYR A 238 -17.74 1.66 23.28
C TYR A 238 -17.88 1.01 24.65
N LEU A 239 -17.81 1.83 25.71
CA LEU A 239 -17.96 1.40 27.09
C LEU A 239 -19.34 1.78 27.67
N PRO A 240 -19.86 1.00 28.65
CA PRO A 240 -21.05 1.37 29.40
C PRO A 240 -20.90 2.73 30.08
N ILE A 241 -22.01 3.47 30.26
CA ILE A 241 -22.04 4.80 30.89
C ILE A 241 -21.41 4.81 32.30
N SER A 242 -21.45 3.70 33.02
CA SER A 242 -20.81 3.55 34.35
C SER A 242 -19.27 3.54 34.29
N LEU A 243 -18.70 3.13 33.15
CA LEU A 243 -17.28 3.19 32.83
C LEU A 243 -17.10 4.40 31.91
N LEU A 244 -17.25 5.59 32.50
CA LEU A 244 -17.42 6.86 31.80
C LEU A 244 -16.36 7.05 30.70
N TYR A 245 -16.76 6.85 29.44
CA TYR A 245 -15.94 7.16 28.27
C TYR A 245 -15.65 8.66 28.29
N SER A 246 -14.40 9.01 28.60
CA SER A 246 -14.07 10.40 28.87
C SER A 246 -13.85 11.17 27.57
N ARG A 247 -14.07 12.48 27.61
CA ARG A 247 -13.71 13.38 26.50
C ARG A 247 -12.23 13.21 26.08
N LEU A 248 -11.36 12.83 27.02
CA LEU A 248 -9.95 12.55 26.75
C LEU A 248 -9.76 11.31 25.87
N GLU A 249 -10.49 10.22 26.10
CA GLU A 249 -10.38 8.99 25.30
C GLU A 249 -10.82 9.24 23.84
N SER A 250 -11.91 9.99 23.65
CA SER A 250 -12.37 10.41 22.32
C SER A 250 -11.35 11.29 21.59
N LEU A 251 -10.70 12.21 22.32
CA LEU A 251 -9.66 13.07 21.78
C LEU A 251 -8.40 12.27 21.41
N ILE A 252 -8.01 11.30 22.25
CA ILE A 252 -6.87 10.41 21.99
C ILE A 252 -7.16 9.54 20.76
N ALA A 253 -8.35 8.96 20.65
CA ALA A 253 -8.75 8.17 19.48
C ALA A 253 -8.67 9.02 18.20
N SER A 254 -9.38 10.14 18.16
CA SER A 254 -9.44 11.01 16.98
C SER A 254 -8.07 11.61 16.62
N GLY A 255 -7.30 12.04 17.63
CA GLY A 255 -5.95 12.60 17.43
C GLY A 255 -4.95 11.57 16.91
N SER A 256 -5.01 10.33 17.42
CA SER A 256 -4.15 9.23 16.95
C SER A 256 -4.52 8.82 15.52
N LEU A 257 -5.82 8.78 15.20
CA LEU A 257 -6.29 8.53 13.84
C LEU A 257 -5.76 9.59 12.86
N LEU A 258 -5.83 10.88 13.24
CA LEU A 258 -5.32 11.99 12.44
C LEU A 258 -3.80 11.89 12.21
N ILE A 259 -3.03 11.61 13.26
CA ILE A 259 -1.56 11.45 13.14
C ILE A 259 -1.25 10.26 12.22
N GLY A 260 -1.92 9.12 12.44
CA GLY A 260 -1.72 7.93 11.63
C GLY A 260 -2.06 8.15 10.15
N SER A 261 -3.14 8.87 9.85
CA SER A 261 -3.57 9.12 8.48
C SER A 261 -2.63 10.09 7.76
N LEU A 262 -2.08 11.08 8.48
CA LEU A 262 -1.03 11.96 7.97
C LEU A 262 0.28 11.20 7.69
N LEU A 263 0.63 10.21 8.51
CA LEU A 263 1.77 9.34 8.26
C LEU A 263 1.54 8.46 7.01
N PHE A 264 0.35 7.87 6.85
CA PHE A 264 0.02 7.15 5.61
C PHE A 264 0.04 8.04 4.37
N LEU A 265 -0.43 9.29 4.50
CA LEU A 265 -0.35 10.29 3.43
C LEU A 265 1.10 10.58 3.05
N LEU A 266 1.96 10.79 4.04
CA LEU A 266 3.39 11.01 3.83
C LEU A 266 4.07 9.79 3.20
N SER A 267 3.80 8.58 3.69
CA SER A 267 4.33 7.33 3.14
C SER A 267 3.95 7.16 1.66
N SER A 268 2.68 7.39 1.33
CA SER A 268 2.15 7.26 -0.03
C SER A 268 2.71 8.31 -0.97
N TYR A 269 2.92 9.53 -0.47
CA TYR A 269 3.60 10.59 -1.20
C TYR A 269 5.08 10.24 -1.47
N LEU A 270 5.80 9.72 -0.47
CA LEU A 270 7.19 9.27 -0.63
C LEU A 270 7.29 8.12 -1.65
N LEU A 271 6.34 7.18 -1.65
CA LEU A 271 6.26 6.12 -2.66
C LEU A 271 6.10 6.70 -4.08
N CYS A 272 5.30 7.75 -4.24
CA CYS A 272 5.17 8.44 -5.52
C CYS A 272 6.49 9.11 -5.97
N ILE A 273 7.27 9.66 -5.04
CA ILE A 273 8.60 10.23 -5.33
C ILE A 273 9.60 9.14 -5.75
N GLU A 274 9.63 8.01 -5.05
CA GLU A 274 10.53 6.89 -5.37
C GLU A 274 10.39 6.44 -6.82
N LEU A 275 9.15 6.27 -7.28
CA LEU A 275 8.85 5.89 -8.67
C LEU A 275 9.37 6.91 -9.69
N ASN A 276 9.41 8.20 -9.32
CA ASN A 276 9.98 9.24 -10.18
C ASN A 276 11.50 9.14 -10.25
N GLU A 277 12.18 8.89 -9.13
CA GLU A 277 13.63 8.73 -9.08
C GLU A 277 14.09 7.51 -9.90
N GLU A 278 13.43 6.37 -9.74
CA GLU A 278 13.73 5.15 -10.51
C GLU A 278 13.61 5.41 -12.03
N SER A 279 12.55 6.11 -12.44
CA SER A 279 12.34 6.43 -13.86
C SER A 279 13.44 7.33 -14.44
N ILE A 280 13.99 8.25 -13.65
CA ILE A 280 15.07 9.15 -14.06
C ILE A 280 16.38 8.37 -14.17
N GLN A 281 16.66 7.47 -13.24
CA GLN A 281 17.86 6.63 -13.27
C GLN A 281 17.85 5.70 -14.48
N LEU A 282 16.72 5.06 -14.79
CA LEU A 282 16.58 4.20 -15.97
C LEU A 282 16.81 4.97 -17.28
N LYS A 283 16.30 6.21 -17.39
CA LYS A 283 16.54 7.06 -18.57
C LYS A 283 18.01 7.47 -18.73
N LYS A 284 18.73 7.72 -17.62
CA LYS A 284 20.16 8.02 -17.68
C LYS A 284 20.96 6.81 -18.17
N LEU A 285 20.60 5.61 -17.71
CA LEU A 285 21.25 4.36 -18.12
C LEU A 285 20.95 3.97 -19.57
N SER A 286 19.77 4.30 -20.11
CA SER A 286 19.43 4.03 -21.52
C SER A 286 20.06 5.00 -22.52
N ASN A 287 20.58 6.14 -22.04
CA ASN A 287 21.21 7.17 -22.87
C ASN A 287 22.75 7.09 -22.86
N ILE A 288 23.31 6.07 -22.20
CA ILE A 288 24.74 5.72 -22.17
C ILE A 288 24.91 4.47 -23.04
#